data_AF-A0A8J6E5K7-F1
#
_entry.id   AF-A0A8J6E5K7-F1
#
_cell.length_a   1.000
_cell.length_b   1.000
_cell.length_c   1.000
_cell.angle_alpha   90.00
_cell.angle_beta   90.00
_cell.angle_gamma   90.00
#
_symmetry.space_group_name_H-M   'P 1'
#
loop_
_entity.id
_entity.type
_entity.pdbx_description
1 polymer ?
#
loop_
_entity_poly.entity_id
_entity_poly.type
_entity_poly.pdbx_seq_one_letter_code
_entity_poly.pdbx_strand_id
1 'polypeptide(L)'
;MLAVRRLLGTLRLPACRRVSTGWSPVGAAFNVNQQRRLDVFGKSTGLFGVPELSSPEGFHIVQDNTLRKAESLVDRVCNTPPSAETVKLFDQLSDELCKVADL
;
A
#
# COMPACT_ATOMS: atom_id res chain seq x y z
N MET A 1 -12.16 -45.23 -56.81
CA MET A 1 -13.26 -45.24 -55.82
C MET A 1 -12.81 -46.09 -54.63
N LEU A 2 -12.70 -45.41 -53.48
CA LEU A 2 -12.44 -45.82 -52.08
C LEU A 2 -12.10 -47.30 -51.78
N ALA A 3 -10.90 -47.61 -51.31
CA ALA A 3 -10.39 -47.42 -49.93
C ALA A 3 -11.07 -48.33 -48.89
N VAL A 4 -10.44 -49.49 -48.70
CA VAL A 4 -10.64 -50.43 -47.60
C VAL A 4 -10.27 -49.75 -46.28
N ARG A 5 -11.09 -49.90 -45.22
CA ARG A 5 -10.70 -50.45 -43.90
C ARG A 5 -11.66 -50.05 -42.77
N ARG A 6 -12.25 -51.11 -42.19
CA ARG A 6 -12.37 -51.41 -40.75
C ARG A 6 -13.26 -50.50 -39.91
N LEU A 7 -14.49 -50.97 -39.75
CA LEU A 7 -15.18 -50.99 -38.46
C LEU A 7 -14.35 -51.78 -37.44
N LEU A 8 -14.10 -51.20 -36.25
CA LEU A 8 -14.36 -51.75 -34.91
C LEU A 8 -13.48 -51.02 -33.88
N GLY A 9 -14.10 -50.54 -32.80
CA GLY A 9 -13.40 -50.32 -31.54
C GLY A 9 -13.63 -48.96 -30.92
N THR A 10 -14.81 -48.75 -30.35
CA THR A 10 -15.03 -47.76 -29.29
C THR A 10 -14.10 -48.06 -28.11
N LEU A 11 -12.94 -47.43 -28.07
CA LEU A 11 -12.15 -47.32 -26.85
C LEU A 11 -12.78 -46.22 -25.99
N ARG A 12 -13.72 -46.63 -25.13
CA ARG A 12 -14.09 -45.84 -23.94
C ARG A 12 -12.84 -45.70 -23.09
N LEU A 13 -12.10 -44.62 -23.32
CA LEU A 13 -11.11 -44.15 -22.36
C LEU A 13 -11.85 -43.85 -21.05
N PRO A 14 -11.31 -44.25 -19.89
CA PRO A 14 -11.90 -43.85 -18.62
C PRO A 14 -12.00 -42.33 -18.62
N ALA A 15 -13.17 -41.80 -18.25
CA ALA A 15 -13.35 -40.38 -18.05
C ALA A 15 -12.44 -39.97 -16.89
N CYS A 16 -11.18 -39.64 -17.20
CA CYS A 16 -10.34 -38.89 -16.28
C CYS A 16 -11.10 -37.61 -15.99
N ARG A 17 -11.67 -37.51 -14.78
CA ARG A 17 -11.95 -36.20 -14.22
C ARG A 17 -10.60 -35.50 -14.18
N ARG A 18 -10.37 -34.63 -15.17
CA ARG A 18 -9.27 -33.69 -15.15
C ARG A 18 -9.58 -32.71 -14.02
N VAL A 19 -9.22 -33.10 -12.80
CA VAL A 19 -9.18 -32.19 -11.68
C VAL A 19 -8.01 -31.27 -11.97
N SER A 20 -8.30 -30.06 -12.43
CA SER A 20 -7.29 -29.03 -12.55
C SER A 20 -6.75 -28.75 -11.14
N THR A 21 -5.60 -29.33 -10.81
CA THR A 21 -4.80 -29.00 -9.62
C THR A 21 -4.10 -27.65 -9.79
N GLY A 22 -4.08 -27.10 -11.00
CA GLY A 22 -3.72 -25.71 -11.25
C GLY A 22 -4.85 -24.81 -10.77
N TRP A 23 -4.48 -23.76 -10.05
CA TRP A 23 -5.33 -22.69 -9.54
C TRP A 23 -6.07 -21.94 -10.68
N SER A 24 -6.93 -22.61 -11.44
CA SER A 24 -7.38 -22.10 -12.73
C SER A 24 -8.31 -20.89 -12.59
N PRO A 25 -9.25 -20.83 -11.63
CA PRO A 25 -10.03 -19.62 -11.40
C PRO A 25 -9.32 -18.62 -10.48
N VAL A 26 -8.73 -19.11 -9.38
CA VAL A 26 -8.08 -18.26 -8.36
C VAL A 26 -6.82 -17.62 -8.91
N GLY A 27 -5.93 -18.41 -9.51
CA GLY A 27 -4.72 -17.92 -10.17
C GLY A 27 -5.06 -17.00 -11.34
N ALA A 28 -6.09 -17.28 -12.14
CA ALA A 28 -6.53 -16.35 -13.19
C ALA A 28 -7.01 -15.01 -12.62
N ALA A 29 -7.70 -15.00 -11.46
CA ALA A 29 -8.12 -13.78 -10.79
C ALA A 29 -6.94 -12.95 -10.25
N PHE A 30 -5.83 -13.59 -9.89
CA PHE A 30 -4.59 -12.89 -9.46
C PHE A 30 -3.64 -12.55 -10.61
N ASN A 31 -3.76 -13.23 -11.76
CA ASN A 31 -2.92 -13.04 -12.93
C ASN A 31 -3.55 -12.11 -13.97
N VAL A 32 -4.73 -11.52 -13.67
CA VAL A 32 -5.23 -10.39 -14.46
C VAL A 32 -4.19 -9.28 -14.37
N ASN A 33 -3.64 -8.89 -15.51
CA ASN A 33 -2.91 -7.64 -15.62
C ASN A 33 -3.92 -6.54 -15.34
N GLN A 34 -4.01 -6.17 -14.06
CA GLN A 34 -4.70 -4.99 -13.64
C GLN A 34 -3.93 -3.86 -14.31
N GLN A 35 -4.42 -3.44 -15.49
CA GLN A 35 -3.95 -2.25 -16.17
C GLN A 35 -4.05 -1.18 -15.12
N ARG A 36 -2.89 -0.89 -14.52
CA ARG A 36 -2.79 0.06 -13.45
C ARG A 36 -3.33 1.31 -14.10
N ARG A 37 -4.54 1.72 -13.71
CA ARG A 37 -4.91 3.13 -13.72
C ARG A 37 -4.00 3.75 -12.68
N LEU A 38 -2.69 3.76 -12.98
CA LEU A 38 -1.80 4.80 -12.55
C LEU A 38 -2.52 6.02 -13.08
N ASP A 39 -3.12 6.74 -12.17
CA ASP A 39 -3.63 8.05 -12.45
C ASP A 39 -2.41 8.85 -12.91
N VAL A 40 -2.13 8.83 -14.22
CA VAL A 40 -0.96 9.51 -14.83
C VAL A 40 -1.06 11.03 -14.60
N PHE A 41 -2.16 11.51 -14.03
CA PHE A 41 -2.44 12.90 -13.67
C PHE A 41 -2.57 13.17 -12.17
N GLY A 42 -2.32 12.19 -11.29
CA GLY A 42 -2.03 12.50 -9.90
C GLY A 42 -0.65 13.14 -9.85
N LYS A 43 -0.57 14.46 -9.64
CA LYS A 43 0.70 15.14 -9.35
C LYS A 43 1.48 14.27 -8.36
N SER A 44 2.74 13.96 -8.66
CA SER A 44 3.63 13.22 -7.77
C SER A 44 3.83 13.99 -6.46
N THR A 45 2.84 13.93 -5.58
CA THR A 45 2.97 14.24 -4.18
C THR A 45 3.80 13.10 -3.59
N GLY A 46 4.80 13.40 -2.77
CA GLY A 46 5.65 12.36 -2.17
C GLY A 46 4.85 11.40 -1.28
N LEU A 47 5.54 10.48 -0.60
CA LEU A 47 4.90 9.45 0.23
C LEU A 47 3.85 10.07 1.17
N PHE A 48 2.69 9.43 1.27
CA PHE A 48 1.53 9.92 2.05
C PHE A 48 0.97 11.30 1.63
N GLY A 49 1.29 11.79 0.43
CA GLY A 49 0.86 13.11 -0.03
C GLY A 49 1.77 14.26 0.44
N VAL A 50 2.88 13.94 1.11
CA VAL A 50 3.85 14.91 1.61
C VAL A 50 4.90 15.16 0.52
N PRO A 51 4.99 16.36 -0.08
CA PRO A 51 5.88 16.63 -1.20
C PRO A 51 7.37 16.45 -0.84
N GLU A 52 7.72 16.66 0.43
CA GLU A 52 9.07 16.45 0.96
C GLU A 52 9.47 14.98 0.87
N LEU A 53 8.53 14.04 1.03
CA LEU A 53 8.79 12.60 0.96
C LEU A 53 8.81 12.07 -0.49
N SER A 54 9.23 12.90 -1.43
CA SER A 54 9.45 12.51 -2.83
C SER A 54 10.78 11.80 -3.03
N SER A 55 11.71 11.94 -2.09
CA SER A 55 12.97 11.21 -2.02
C SER A 55 13.26 10.71 -0.60
N PRO A 56 14.15 9.72 -0.42
CA PRO A 56 14.57 9.23 0.90
C PRO A 56 15.16 10.32 1.80
N GLU A 57 15.84 11.30 1.21
CA GLU A 57 16.43 12.44 1.93
C GLU A 57 15.35 13.35 2.56
N GLY A 58 14.15 13.34 1.99
CA GLY A 58 12.99 14.06 2.49
C GLY A 58 12.58 13.69 3.91
N PHE A 59 12.78 12.43 4.31
CA PHE A 59 12.47 11.96 5.66
C PHE A 59 13.30 12.70 6.72
N HIS A 60 14.58 12.99 6.43
CA HIS A 60 15.42 13.78 7.34
C HIS A 60 14.90 15.20 7.51
N ILE A 61 14.42 15.82 6.43
CA ILE A 61 13.85 17.17 6.49
C ILE A 61 12.57 17.16 7.34
N VAL A 62 11.70 16.18 7.16
CA VAL A 62 10.47 16.04 7.96
C VAL A 62 10.80 15.77 9.43
N GLN A 63 11.78 14.92 9.71
CA GLN A 63 12.26 14.65 11.06
C GLN A 63 12.81 15.91 11.74
N ASP A 64 13.72 16.64 11.09
CA ASP A 64 14.34 17.85 11.64
C ASP A 64 13.33 18.97 11.89
N ASN A 65 12.33 19.10 11.01
CA ASN A 65 11.25 20.06 11.17
C ASN A 65 10.33 19.70 12.34
N THR A 66 10.02 18.40 12.46
CA THR A 66 9.20 17.88 13.56
C THR A 66 9.92 18.08 14.90
N LEU A 67 11.22 17.76 14.95
CA LEU A 67 12.04 17.93 16.15
C LEU A 67 12.06 19.39 16.63
N ARG A 68 12.34 20.34 15.72
CA ARG A 68 12.34 21.78 16.05
C ARG A 68 10.99 22.27 16.59
N LYS A 69 9.89 21.79 16.02
CA LYS A 69 8.53 22.14 16.49
C LYS A 69 8.24 21.50 17.84
N ALA A 70 8.58 20.23 18.03
CA ALA A 70 8.39 19.53 19.29
C ALA A 70 9.17 20.21 20.43
N GLU A 71 10.43 20.60 20.19
CA GLU A 71 11.23 21.38 21.15
C GLU A 71 10.57 22.71 21.52
N SER A 72 10.06 23.46 20.53
CA SER A 72 9.33 24.71 20.78
C SER A 72 8.03 24.48 21.56
N LEU A 73 7.30 23.39 21.29
CA LEU A 73 6.08 23.04 22.02
C LEU A 73 6.41 22.65 23.47
N VAL A 74 7.47 21.89 23.70
CA VAL A 74 7.94 21.53 25.04
C VAL A 74 8.30 22.78 25.84
N ASP A 75 9.05 23.71 25.25
CA ASP A 75 9.39 24.98 25.92
C ASP A 75 8.12 25.76 26.30
N ARG A 76 7.14 25.83 25.40
CA ARG A 76 5.84 26.48 25.70
C ARG A 76 5.08 25.77 26.80
N VAL A 77 5.03 24.43 26.80
CA VAL A 77 4.38 23.65 27.86
C VAL A 77 5.01 23.94 29.22
N CYS A 78 6.34 23.98 29.29
CA CYS A 78 7.10 24.26 30.51
C CYS A 78 6.86 25.67 31.05
N ASN A 79 6.65 26.64 30.15
CA ASN A 79 6.45 28.05 30.50
C ASN A 79 4.96 28.43 30.71
N THR A 80 4.02 27.54 30.41
CA THR A 80 2.57 27.82 30.52
C THR A 80 2.01 27.29 31.84
N PRO A 81 1.31 28.11 32.64
CA PRO A 81 0.68 27.64 33.87
C PRO A 81 -0.42 26.60 33.57
N PRO A 82 -0.69 25.65 34.49
CA PRO A 82 -1.64 24.57 34.27
C PRO A 82 -3.03 25.10 33.93
N SER A 83 -3.45 24.90 32.69
CA SER A 83 -4.74 25.37 32.19
C SER A 83 -5.20 24.51 31.00
N ALA A 84 -6.37 24.82 30.44
CA ALA A 84 -6.82 24.21 29.20
C ALA A 84 -5.83 24.45 28.03
N GLU A 85 -5.00 25.49 28.10
CA GLU A 85 -3.95 25.75 27.13
C GLU A 85 -2.84 24.69 27.18
N THR A 86 -2.44 24.27 28.38
CA THR A 86 -1.44 23.21 28.57
C THR A 86 -1.88 21.91 27.89
N VAL A 87 -3.17 21.54 28.00
CA VAL A 87 -3.73 20.34 27.35
C VAL A 87 -3.67 20.47 25.83
N LYS A 88 -4.00 21.64 25.27
CA LYS A 88 -3.89 21.90 23.82
C LYS A 88 -2.44 21.83 23.34
N LEU A 89 -1.49 22.30 24.12
CA LEU A 89 -0.08 22.21 23.77
C LEU A 89 0.41 20.76 23.76
N PHE A 90 -0.06 19.93 24.70
CA PHE A 90 0.24 18.50 24.70
C PHE A 90 -0.39 17.77 23.51
N ASP A 91 -1.63 18.12 23.14
CA ASP A 91 -2.30 17.57 21.94
C ASP A 91 -1.50 17.89 20.66
N GLN A 92 -1.06 19.14 20.51
CA GLN A 92 -0.19 19.58 19.42
C GLN A 92 1.16 18.85 19.43
N LEU A 93 1.73 18.61 20.61
CA LEU A 93 2.98 17.87 20.74
C LEU A 93 2.80 16.42 20.29
N SER A 94 1.71 15.76 20.68
CA SER A 94 1.42 14.40 20.21
C SER A 94 1.19 14.34 18.71
N ASP A 95 0.52 15.32 18.11
CA ASP A 95 0.33 15.39 16.66
C ASP A 95 1.67 15.46 15.91
N GLU A 96 2.61 16.28 16.37
CA GLU A 96 3.94 16.36 15.76
C GLU A 96 4.70 15.03 15.89
N LEU A 97 4.63 14.35 17.03
CA LEU A 97 5.31 13.06 17.22
C LEU A 97 4.68 11.93 16.38
N CYS A 98 3.34 11.87 16.31
CA CYS A 98 2.63 10.90 15.49
C CYS A 98 2.97 11.05 14.00
N LYS A 99 3.14 12.28 13.51
CA LYS A 99 3.54 12.53 12.11
C LYS A 99 4.82 11.83 11.71
N VAL A 100 5.79 11.64 12.61
CA VAL A 100 7.04 10.91 12.31
C VAL A 100 6.88 9.42 12.55
N ALA A 101 6.06 9.02 13.52
CA ALA A 101 5.79 7.62 13.79
C ALA A 101 5.03 6.92 12.64
N ASP A 102 4.23 7.67 11.90
CA ASP A 102 3.44 7.17 10.77
C ASP A 102 4.22 7.09 9.44
N LEU A 103 5.45 7.63 9.36
CA LEU A 103 6.30 7.63 8.15
C LEU A 103 7.07 6.33 7.94
#